data_AF-A0A915Y245-F1
#
_entry.id   AF-A0A915Y245-F1
#
_cell.length_a   1.000
_cell.length_b   1.000
_cell.length_c   1.000
_cell.angle_alpha   90.00
_cell.angle_beta   90.00
_cell.angle_gamma   90.00
#
_symmetry.space_group_name_H-M   'P 1'
#
loop_
_entity.id
_entity.type
_entity.pdbx_description
1 polymer ?
#
loop_
_entity_poly.entity_id
_entity_poly.type
_entity_poly.pdbx_seq_one_letter_code
_entity_poly.pdbx_strand_id
1 'polypeptide(L)'
;MKRKNQFLLSVHLIIGIALIVSALAQLPRPVAAAPARSVDTAANTLYLSGLGYLNVPNAPALNPSGGLTVEAWVRRIDTSTACQTIVGKGYQTGFWLGICNNKLRFYSNGSGSSFDGNQTFVSGEWTHVAATFDGTTRRLYINGNLDVESVRVSPLPVNAQPLRIGADVGDILSEYRFTGHLADVRLWGVARSRDDIRRDMVRLFDAPVPGLIAAWHLEGTPADIFGDHNATGVGAYFFNGPAAPPTVHNPIKVPRLPTTPTMDGICSDGEYGGGALRLRLPMWLDGVSYPPSPVWVNVGATSTYVYVCMERAEAYTAAMAVYLDPNASGDALAQPSDWAFIAKSNTTRECKVGDGAGGYVIAGSCTYDARYALPNEFEASAEFIFPRSLLSGSSAPFRLAFAHQGIGGVAGNDRV
;
A
#
# COMPACT_ATOMS: atom_id res chain seq x y z
N MET A 1 -83.80 -11.20 5.77
CA MET A 1 -83.35 -10.18 4.79
C MET A 1 -81.90 -9.84 5.15
N LYS A 2 -80.86 -10.55 4.68
CA LYS A 2 -80.42 -10.77 3.30
C LYS A 2 -80.45 -9.46 2.50
N ARG A 3 -79.26 -9.01 2.07
CA ARG A 3 -78.92 -7.76 1.34
C ARG A 3 -78.68 -6.51 2.20
N LYS A 4 -77.56 -6.47 2.94
CA LYS A 4 -76.86 -5.21 3.28
C LYS A 4 -75.41 -5.36 3.80
N ASN A 5 -74.77 -6.54 3.60
CA ASN A 5 -73.37 -6.80 3.98
C ASN A 5 -72.46 -7.10 2.77
N GLN A 6 -72.78 -6.59 1.58
CA GLN A 6 -71.99 -6.81 0.36
C GLN A 6 -71.62 -5.53 -0.40
N PHE A 7 -71.65 -4.38 0.28
CA PHE A 7 -71.24 -3.10 -0.33
C PHE A 7 -70.23 -2.30 0.52
N LEU A 8 -69.57 -2.95 1.47
CA LEU A 8 -68.46 -2.38 2.25
C LEU A 8 -67.18 -3.22 2.18
N LEU A 9 -67.16 -4.29 1.37
CA LEU A 9 -65.97 -5.13 1.14
C LEU A 9 -65.30 -4.93 -0.22
N SER A 10 -65.60 -3.82 -0.91
CA SER A 10 -65.00 -3.50 -2.23
C SER A 10 -64.42 -2.09 -2.33
N VAL A 11 -64.25 -1.38 -1.20
CA VAL A 11 -63.62 -0.04 -1.15
C VAL A 11 -62.45 0.02 -0.15
N HIS A 12 -62.04 -1.12 0.44
CA HIS A 12 -60.81 -1.25 1.23
C HIS A 12 -59.76 -2.18 0.58
N LEU A 13 -59.92 -2.48 -0.71
CA LEU A 13 -58.92 -3.22 -1.51
C LEU A 13 -58.39 -2.40 -2.70
N ILE A 14 -58.58 -1.07 -2.69
CA ILE A 14 -58.11 -0.17 -3.76
C ILE A 14 -57.29 1.03 -3.21
N ILE A 15 -57.18 1.21 -1.88
CA ILE A 15 -56.33 2.25 -1.25
C ILE A 15 -55.22 1.59 -0.40
N GLY A 16 -54.69 0.47 -0.91
CA GLY A 16 -53.59 -0.29 -0.30
C GLY A 16 -52.55 -0.80 -1.31
N ILE A 17 -52.58 -0.29 -2.55
CA ILE A 17 -51.64 -0.63 -3.63
C ILE A 17 -51.17 0.67 -4.34
N ALA A 18 -50.85 1.70 -3.56
CA ALA A 18 -50.38 2.98 -4.13
C ALA A 18 -49.28 3.68 -3.30
N LEU A 19 -48.56 2.95 -2.43
CA LEU A 19 -47.46 3.51 -1.61
C LEU A 19 -46.31 2.53 -1.39
N ILE A 20 -45.96 1.72 -2.39
CA ILE A 20 -44.67 0.98 -2.45
C ILE A 20 -44.14 0.98 -3.89
N VAL A 21 -43.98 2.17 -4.50
CA VAL A 21 -43.19 2.34 -5.74
C VAL A 21 -42.40 3.64 -5.65
N SER A 22 -41.44 3.72 -4.73
CA SER A 22 -40.38 4.74 -4.74
C SER A 22 -39.32 4.45 -3.68
N ALA A 23 -38.77 3.25 -3.69
CA ALA A 23 -37.46 2.92 -3.11
C ALA A 23 -37.01 1.55 -3.65
N LEU A 24 -37.02 1.38 -4.97
CA LEU A 24 -36.00 0.54 -5.57
C LEU A 24 -34.72 1.33 -5.37
N ALA A 25 -34.01 1.05 -4.26
CA ALA A 25 -32.60 1.37 -4.16
C ALA A 25 -32.00 0.94 -5.50
N GLN A 26 -31.45 1.91 -6.24
CA GLN A 26 -30.59 1.60 -7.36
C GLN A 26 -29.50 0.73 -6.78
N LEU A 27 -29.63 -0.59 -6.99
CA LEU A 27 -28.48 -1.48 -6.90
C LEU A 27 -27.39 -0.78 -7.71
N PRO A 28 -26.19 -0.56 -7.15
CA PRO A 28 -25.11 0.02 -7.92
C PRO A 28 -25.06 -0.76 -9.24
N ARG A 29 -25.24 -0.05 -10.36
CA ARG A 29 -25.05 -0.67 -11.67
C ARG A 29 -23.70 -1.38 -11.60
N PRO A 30 -23.57 -2.63 -12.07
CA PRO A 30 -22.24 -3.20 -12.22
C PRO A 30 -21.45 -2.20 -13.06
N VAL A 31 -20.51 -1.51 -12.41
CA VAL A 31 -19.50 -0.73 -13.12
C VAL A 31 -18.85 -1.79 -13.98
N ALA A 32 -19.04 -1.69 -15.30
CA ALA A 32 -18.32 -2.53 -16.23
C ALA A 32 -16.86 -2.44 -15.79
N ALA A 33 -16.24 -3.58 -15.43
CA ALA A 33 -14.85 -3.61 -15.05
C ALA A 33 -14.10 -2.83 -16.12
N ALA A 34 -13.42 -1.76 -15.70
CA ALA A 34 -12.58 -1.00 -16.61
C ALA A 34 -11.72 -2.03 -17.35
N PRO A 35 -11.64 -1.99 -18.69
CA PRO A 35 -10.82 -2.93 -19.42
C PRO A 35 -9.43 -2.89 -18.79
N ALA A 36 -8.90 -4.06 -18.42
CA ALA A 36 -7.56 -4.17 -17.87
C ALA A 36 -6.63 -3.37 -18.80
N ARG A 37 -6.13 -2.25 -18.31
CA ARG A 37 -5.32 -1.32 -19.10
C ARG A 37 -4.11 -2.14 -19.57
N SER A 38 -3.96 -2.27 -20.89
CA SER A 38 -2.72 -2.82 -21.45
C SER A 38 -1.57 -1.99 -20.90
N VAL A 39 -0.57 -2.65 -20.32
CA VAL A 39 0.67 -2.01 -19.86
C VAL A 39 1.25 -1.25 -21.04
N ASP A 40 1.01 0.05 -21.08
CA ASP A 40 1.55 0.91 -22.11
C ASP A 40 3.02 1.11 -21.75
N THR A 41 3.88 0.33 -22.40
CA THR A 41 5.34 0.43 -22.27
C THR A 41 5.90 1.73 -22.86
N ALA A 42 5.06 2.63 -23.40
CA ALA A 42 5.48 3.96 -23.80
C ALA A 42 5.55 4.89 -22.58
N ALA A 43 6.77 5.28 -22.22
CA ALA A 43 7.11 6.41 -21.36
C ALA A 43 6.24 7.66 -21.65
N ASN A 44 5.20 7.88 -20.84
CA ASN A 44 4.25 9.00 -20.98
C ASN A 44 3.96 9.69 -19.63
N THR A 45 4.95 9.74 -18.72
CA THR A 45 4.77 10.41 -17.43
C THR A 45 4.64 11.92 -17.59
N LEU A 46 4.02 12.59 -16.62
CA LEU A 46 3.89 14.05 -16.61
C LEU A 46 5.27 14.69 -16.52
N TYR A 47 5.58 15.55 -17.48
CA TYR A 47 6.71 16.47 -17.47
C TYR A 47 6.22 17.91 -17.24
N LEU A 48 6.85 18.59 -16.29
CA LEU A 48 6.65 20.00 -15.99
C LEU A 48 7.96 20.75 -16.18
N SER A 49 7.91 21.89 -16.87
CA SER A 49 9.09 22.71 -17.18
C SER A 49 9.34 23.86 -16.19
N GLY A 50 8.61 23.91 -15.08
CA GLY A 50 8.53 25.08 -14.19
C GLY A 50 7.59 26.19 -14.70
N LEU A 51 7.00 26.04 -15.89
CA LEU A 51 6.05 27.00 -16.46
C LEU A 51 4.60 26.53 -16.43
N GLY A 52 4.34 25.30 -15.99
CA GLY A 52 3.01 24.74 -15.85
C GLY A 52 2.87 23.82 -14.66
N TYR A 53 1.64 23.42 -14.40
CA TYR A 53 1.23 22.57 -13.28
C TYR A 53 -0.16 21.99 -13.56
N LEU A 54 -0.62 21.03 -12.76
CA LEU A 54 -2.00 20.56 -12.80
C LEU A 54 -2.80 21.16 -11.64
N ASN A 55 -4.03 21.59 -11.92
CA ASN A 55 -4.95 22.20 -10.97
C ASN A 55 -6.15 21.28 -10.71
N VAL A 56 -6.38 20.96 -9.45
CA VAL A 56 -7.51 20.17 -8.97
C VAL A 56 -8.42 21.11 -8.17
N PRO A 57 -9.67 21.34 -8.63
CA PRO A 57 -10.64 22.15 -7.89
C PRO A 57 -10.80 21.66 -6.44
N ASN A 58 -11.01 22.59 -5.51
CA ASN A 58 -11.24 22.23 -4.11
C ASN A 58 -12.50 21.37 -3.98
N ALA A 59 -12.41 20.32 -3.16
CA ALA A 59 -13.53 19.48 -2.76
C ALA A 59 -13.42 19.13 -1.27
N PRO A 60 -14.53 18.83 -0.57
CA PRO A 60 -14.49 18.43 0.84
C PRO A 60 -13.56 17.25 1.10
N ALA A 61 -13.54 16.25 0.20
CA ALA A 61 -12.68 15.07 0.34
C ALA A 61 -11.17 15.40 0.33
N LEU A 62 -10.76 16.51 -0.30
CA LEU A 62 -9.36 16.97 -0.31
C LEU A 62 -8.93 17.63 1.01
N ASN A 63 -9.78 17.64 2.03
CA ASN A 63 -9.52 18.13 3.38
C ASN A 63 -9.70 16.99 4.40
N PRO A 64 -8.76 16.03 4.46
CA PRO A 64 -8.96 14.81 5.22
C PRO A 64 -8.93 15.03 6.74
N SER A 65 -9.76 14.28 7.47
CA SER A 65 -9.95 14.40 8.92
C SER A 65 -9.48 13.19 9.75
N GLY A 66 -9.16 12.07 9.11
CA GLY A 66 -8.69 10.83 9.76
C GLY A 66 -7.16 10.63 9.74
N GLY A 67 -6.45 11.56 9.11
CA GLY A 67 -5.02 11.51 8.83
C GLY A 67 -4.76 11.98 7.40
N LEU A 68 -3.50 12.15 7.04
CA LEU A 68 -3.09 12.62 5.71
C LEU A 68 -1.90 11.81 5.24
N THR A 69 -1.95 11.33 4.00
CA THR A 69 -0.73 10.89 3.28
C THR A 69 -0.73 11.50 1.89
N VAL A 70 0.39 12.12 1.52
CA VAL A 70 0.66 12.56 0.15
C VAL A 70 1.89 11.82 -0.33
N GLU A 71 1.80 11.16 -1.48
CA GLU A 71 2.91 10.38 -2.05
C GLU A 71 2.99 10.53 -3.57
N ALA A 72 4.17 10.35 -4.13
CA ALA A 72 4.43 10.44 -5.56
C ALA A 72 5.76 9.77 -5.95
N TRP A 73 5.84 9.32 -7.20
CA TRP A 73 7.13 9.13 -7.87
C TRP A 73 7.61 10.46 -8.43
N VAL A 74 8.86 10.81 -8.14
CA VAL A 74 9.44 12.12 -8.46
C VAL A 74 10.79 11.93 -9.15
N ARG A 75 10.95 12.54 -10.33
CA ARG A 75 12.24 12.69 -11.02
C ARG A 75 12.49 14.16 -11.29
N ARG A 76 13.07 14.83 -10.30
CA ARG A 76 13.45 16.24 -10.40
C ARG A 76 14.63 16.39 -11.36
N ILE A 77 14.58 17.34 -12.29
CA ILE A 77 15.71 17.64 -13.20
C ILE A 77 16.40 18.95 -12.86
N ASP A 78 15.76 19.82 -12.08
CA ASP A 78 16.40 21.01 -11.55
C ASP A 78 17.51 20.64 -10.55
N THR A 79 18.63 21.36 -10.64
CA THR A 79 19.82 21.19 -9.79
C THR A 79 20.01 22.35 -8.82
N SER A 80 19.12 23.35 -8.84
CA SER A 80 19.14 24.48 -7.91
C SER A 80 18.84 24.07 -6.46
N THR A 81 19.02 24.97 -5.51
CA THR A 81 18.57 24.75 -4.11
C THR A 81 17.19 25.37 -3.83
N ALA A 82 16.55 25.98 -4.83
CA ALA A 82 15.25 26.60 -4.68
C ALA A 82 14.20 25.57 -4.23
N CYS A 83 13.20 26.05 -3.51
CA CYS A 83 12.05 25.22 -3.20
C CYS A 83 11.29 24.87 -4.48
N GLN A 84 10.81 23.64 -4.63
CA GLN A 84 9.95 23.22 -5.74
C GLN A 84 8.80 22.36 -5.23
N THR A 85 7.59 22.68 -5.65
CA THR A 85 6.37 22.01 -5.16
C THR A 85 6.11 20.70 -5.88
N ILE A 86 5.94 19.59 -5.17
CA ILE A 86 5.43 18.34 -5.76
C ILE A 86 3.89 18.36 -5.73
N VAL A 87 3.30 18.60 -4.55
CA VAL A 87 1.85 18.81 -4.36
C VAL A 87 1.63 19.91 -3.34
N GLY A 88 0.77 20.88 -3.66
CA GLY A 88 0.42 21.99 -2.77
C GLY A 88 -1.09 22.17 -2.65
N LYS A 89 -1.59 22.35 -1.43
CA LYS A 89 -2.97 22.80 -1.15
C LYS A 89 -2.94 24.05 -0.27
N GLY A 90 -2.08 25.01 -0.62
CA GLY A 90 -1.86 26.25 0.10
C GLY A 90 -0.93 26.05 1.29
N TYR A 91 0.37 26.22 1.08
CA TYR A 91 1.38 26.00 2.14
C TYR A 91 1.14 26.86 3.40
N GLN A 92 0.44 27.99 3.26
CA GLN A 92 0.15 28.92 4.37
C GLN A 92 -1.00 28.47 5.27
N THR A 93 -1.96 27.73 4.73
CA THR A 93 -3.22 27.37 5.43
C THR A 93 -3.56 25.88 5.32
N GLY A 94 -2.69 25.11 4.68
CA GLY A 94 -2.95 23.73 4.27
C GLY A 94 -1.74 22.84 4.42
N PHE A 95 -1.65 21.84 3.54
CA PHE A 95 -0.47 21.01 3.40
C PHE A 95 0.27 21.31 2.11
N TRP A 96 1.55 20.95 2.11
CA TRP A 96 2.44 21.09 0.98
C TRP A 96 3.55 20.05 1.07
N LEU A 97 3.83 19.37 -0.03
CA LEU A 97 4.97 18.47 -0.18
C LEU A 97 5.81 18.96 -1.35
N GLY A 98 7.12 19.10 -1.13
CA GLY A 98 8.04 19.53 -2.16
C GLY A 98 9.49 19.35 -1.73
N ILE A 99 10.41 19.94 -2.48
CA ILE A 99 11.84 19.81 -2.28
C ILE A 99 12.42 21.19 -2.03
N CYS A 100 13.14 21.41 -0.93
CA CYS A 100 13.84 22.66 -0.62
C CYS A 100 15.28 22.34 -0.20
N ASN A 101 16.27 23.11 -0.66
CA ASN A 101 17.68 22.82 -0.36
C ASN A 101 18.07 21.37 -0.67
N ASN A 102 17.53 20.81 -1.76
CA ASN A 102 17.69 19.42 -2.18
C ASN A 102 17.19 18.38 -1.15
N LYS A 103 16.35 18.74 -0.19
CA LYS A 103 15.75 17.79 0.76
C LYS A 103 14.24 17.82 0.65
N LEU A 104 13.59 16.69 0.96
CA LEU A 104 12.14 16.64 1.04
C LEU A 104 11.66 17.57 2.16
N ARG A 105 10.66 18.38 1.90
CA ARG A 105 10.03 19.26 2.88
C ARG A 105 8.53 19.06 2.86
N PHE A 106 7.95 19.01 4.05
CA PHE A 106 6.53 18.90 4.25
C PHE A 106 6.00 20.02 5.15
N TYR A 107 4.95 20.69 4.70
CA TYR A 107 4.07 21.47 5.56
C TYR A 107 2.83 20.63 5.83
N SER A 108 2.55 20.39 7.10
CA SER A 108 1.43 19.55 7.55
C SER A 108 0.17 20.35 7.85
N ASN A 109 0.32 21.62 8.24
CA ASN A 109 -0.77 22.52 8.55
C ASN A 109 -0.25 23.98 8.65
N GLY A 110 -0.03 24.61 7.49
CA GLY A 110 0.27 26.05 7.35
C GLY A 110 1.73 26.46 7.56
N SER A 111 2.04 27.76 7.43
CA SER A 111 3.41 28.32 7.34
C SER A 111 4.36 27.94 8.49
N GLY A 112 3.84 27.71 9.70
CA GLY A 112 4.65 27.30 10.86
C GLY A 112 4.89 25.79 10.96
N SER A 113 4.59 25.04 9.90
CA SER A 113 4.57 23.57 9.92
C SER A 113 5.61 22.90 9.03
N SER A 114 6.61 23.65 8.58
CA SER A 114 7.73 23.09 7.82
C SER A 114 8.38 21.95 8.59
N PHE A 115 8.74 20.90 7.87
CA PHE A 115 9.41 19.72 8.39
C PHE A 115 10.31 19.18 7.29
N ASP A 116 11.61 19.14 7.55
CA ASP A 116 12.62 18.75 6.57
C ASP A 116 13.08 17.31 6.80
N GLY A 117 13.30 16.62 5.69
CA GLY A 117 13.98 15.33 5.65
C GLY A 117 15.47 15.44 5.94
N ASN A 118 16.12 14.28 6.03
CA ASN A 118 17.56 14.16 6.24
C ASN A 118 18.31 13.93 4.93
N GLN A 119 17.76 13.07 4.06
CA GLN A 119 18.38 12.68 2.81
C GLN A 119 18.32 13.77 1.73
N THR A 120 19.37 13.81 0.92
CA THR A 120 19.49 14.71 -0.23
C THR A 120 18.99 14.03 -1.49
N PHE A 121 18.15 14.73 -2.25
CA PHE A 121 17.64 14.32 -3.55
C PHE A 121 18.73 14.32 -4.61
N VAL A 122 18.79 13.24 -5.40
CA VAL A 122 19.65 13.15 -6.59
C VAL A 122 18.85 13.61 -7.80
N SER A 123 19.37 14.59 -8.54
CA SER A 123 18.72 15.08 -9.76
C SER A 123 18.80 14.04 -10.88
N GLY A 124 17.73 13.91 -11.65
CA GLY A 124 17.63 13.00 -12.79
C GLY A 124 17.31 11.55 -12.44
N GLU A 125 17.19 11.21 -11.15
CA GLU A 125 16.79 9.88 -10.68
C GLU A 125 15.34 9.86 -10.20
N TRP A 126 14.67 8.74 -10.42
CA TRP A 126 13.34 8.52 -9.88
C TRP A 126 13.44 8.13 -8.41
N THR A 127 12.69 8.83 -7.57
CA THR A 127 12.61 8.60 -6.13
C THR A 127 11.14 8.60 -5.73
N HIS A 128 10.69 7.56 -5.03
CA HIS A 128 9.37 7.59 -4.40
C HIS A 128 9.44 8.41 -3.12
N VAL A 129 8.51 9.32 -2.91
CA VAL A 129 8.41 10.12 -1.69
C VAL A 129 7.03 10.03 -1.10
N ALA A 130 6.96 10.06 0.22
CA ALA A 130 5.69 10.18 0.94
C ALA A 130 5.84 11.07 2.18
N ALA A 131 4.77 11.75 2.53
CA ALA A 131 4.62 12.46 3.79
C ALA A 131 3.32 12.04 4.47
N THR A 132 3.38 11.67 5.74
CA THR A 132 2.21 11.28 6.54
C THR A 132 2.01 12.22 7.73
N PHE A 133 0.76 12.49 8.10
CA PHE A 133 0.41 13.21 9.32
C PHE A 133 -0.88 12.68 9.95
N ASP A 134 -0.82 12.26 11.22
CA ASP A 134 -1.96 11.72 11.97
C ASP A 134 -2.64 12.75 12.90
N GLY A 135 -2.28 14.03 12.77
CA GLY A 135 -2.70 15.10 13.71
C GLY A 135 -1.76 15.28 14.91
N THR A 136 -0.84 14.33 15.13
CA THR A 136 0.13 14.34 16.23
C THR A 136 1.57 14.16 15.74
N THR A 137 1.81 13.26 14.79
CA THR A 137 3.14 12.88 14.32
C THR A 137 3.23 13.03 12.81
N ARG A 138 4.29 13.68 12.36
CA ARG A 138 4.62 13.87 10.94
C ARG A 138 5.79 12.97 10.59
N ARG A 139 5.73 12.33 9.43
CA ARG A 139 6.78 11.43 8.94
C ARG A 139 7.05 11.69 7.47
N LEU A 140 8.31 11.59 7.08
CA LEU A 140 8.77 11.64 5.70
C LEU A 140 9.39 10.31 5.32
N TYR A 141 9.13 9.87 4.09
CA TYR A 141 9.63 8.61 3.56
C TYR A 141 10.27 8.83 2.19
N ILE A 142 11.38 8.11 1.95
CA ILE A 142 12.08 8.07 0.67
C ILE A 142 12.25 6.59 0.29
N ASN A 143 11.79 6.24 -0.91
CA ASN A 143 11.80 4.87 -1.44
C ASN A 143 11.21 3.84 -0.44
N GLY A 144 10.12 4.23 0.23
CA GLY A 144 9.39 3.38 1.17
C GLY A 144 10.03 3.28 2.57
N ASN A 145 11.22 3.84 2.78
CA ASN A 145 11.89 3.84 4.08
C ASN A 145 11.62 5.14 4.82
N LEU A 146 11.52 5.06 6.16
CA LEU A 146 11.38 6.25 7.02
C LEU A 146 12.67 7.07 6.95
N ASP A 147 12.56 8.34 6.57
CA ASP A 147 13.67 9.30 6.53
C ASP A 147 13.78 10.07 7.84
N VAL A 148 12.64 10.55 8.36
CA VAL A 148 12.55 11.29 9.62
C VAL A 148 11.11 11.31 10.14
N GLU A 149 10.96 11.42 11.46
CA GLU A 149 9.68 11.69 12.12
C GLU A 149 9.80 12.75 13.23
N SER A 150 8.68 13.41 13.53
CA SER A 150 8.62 14.44 14.57
C SER A 150 7.19 14.61 15.08
N VAL A 151 7.06 14.77 16.40
CA VAL A 151 5.79 15.14 17.05
C VAL A 151 5.48 16.60 16.80
N ARG A 152 4.27 16.85 16.29
CA ARG A 152 3.62 18.15 16.18
C ARG A 152 2.11 17.96 16.33
N VAL A 153 1.60 18.21 17.55
CA VAL A 153 0.16 18.22 17.80
C VAL A 153 -0.45 19.44 17.11
N SER A 154 -1.27 19.20 16.09
CA SER A 154 -1.93 20.25 15.30
C SER A 154 -3.13 19.63 14.58
N PRO A 155 -4.24 20.37 14.40
CA PRO A 155 -5.36 19.84 13.64
C PRO A 155 -4.92 19.49 12.22
N LEU A 156 -5.66 18.59 11.57
CA LEU A 156 -5.48 18.35 10.14
C LEU A 156 -5.89 19.62 9.36
N PRO A 157 -5.17 19.93 8.27
CA PRO A 157 -5.40 21.15 7.51
C PRO A 157 -6.76 21.11 6.81
N VAL A 158 -7.50 22.21 6.90
CA VAL A 158 -8.73 22.43 6.15
C VAL A 158 -8.67 23.81 5.51
N ASN A 159 -8.86 23.87 4.19
CA ASN A 159 -8.95 25.13 3.47
C ASN A 159 -9.78 25.01 2.19
N ALA A 160 -10.11 26.17 1.62
CA ALA A 160 -10.86 26.28 0.36
C ALA A 160 -9.96 26.38 -0.88
N GLN A 161 -8.63 26.25 -0.72
CA GLN A 161 -7.69 26.39 -1.82
C GLN A 161 -7.75 25.16 -2.74
N PRO A 162 -7.62 25.32 -4.07
CA PRO A 162 -7.43 24.17 -4.94
C PRO A 162 -6.15 23.41 -4.57
N LEU A 163 -6.15 22.11 -4.85
CA LEU A 163 -4.93 21.32 -4.81
C LEU A 163 -4.21 21.49 -6.15
N ARG A 164 -2.88 21.58 -6.13
CA ARG A 164 -2.05 21.70 -7.32
C ARG A 164 -0.96 20.64 -7.30
N ILE A 165 -0.69 20.05 -8.45
CA ILE A 165 0.43 19.12 -8.67
C ILE A 165 1.48 19.89 -9.47
N GLY A 166 2.68 20.02 -8.89
CA GLY A 166 3.78 20.77 -9.48
C GLY A 166 3.81 22.26 -9.14
N ALA A 167 2.89 22.76 -8.32
CA ALA A 167 2.81 24.15 -7.87
C ALA A 167 2.01 24.24 -6.56
N ASP A 168 2.02 25.41 -5.92
CA ASP A 168 1.12 25.80 -4.83
C ASP A 168 0.29 27.03 -5.21
N VAL A 169 -0.80 27.28 -4.48
CA VAL A 169 -1.59 28.52 -4.65
C VAL A 169 -0.86 29.76 -4.17
N GLY A 170 0.05 29.61 -3.21
CA GLY A 170 0.91 30.67 -2.70
C GLY A 170 2.14 30.94 -3.56
N ASP A 171 2.30 30.27 -4.71
CA ASP A 171 3.41 30.49 -5.64
C ASP A 171 3.26 31.86 -6.31
N ILE A 172 4.03 32.83 -5.83
CA ILE A 172 4.14 34.18 -6.42
C ILE A 172 5.21 34.19 -7.52
N LEU A 173 6.20 33.29 -7.44
CA LEU A 173 7.34 33.19 -8.35
C LEU A 173 7.34 31.82 -9.06
N SER A 174 7.70 31.81 -10.35
CA SER A 174 7.80 30.57 -11.13
C SER A 174 8.89 29.63 -10.64
N GLU A 175 9.86 30.12 -9.87
CA GLU A 175 10.96 29.31 -9.31
C GLU A 175 10.50 28.25 -8.30
N TYR A 176 9.29 28.40 -7.73
CA TYR A 176 8.71 27.39 -6.81
C TYR A 176 7.92 26.28 -7.50
N ARG A 177 7.77 26.38 -8.82
CA ARG A 177 7.10 25.35 -9.62
C ARG A 177 8.07 24.21 -9.90
N PHE A 178 7.50 23.02 -10.01
CA PHE A 178 8.26 21.81 -10.27
C PHE A 178 8.85 21.80 -11.67
N THR A 179 10.11 21.36 -11.75
CA THR A 179 10.79 21.10 -13.01
C THR A 179 11.30 19.66 -13.00
N GLY A 180 10.68 18.81 -13.81
CA GLY A 180 10.98 17.38 -13.87
C GLY A 180 9.76 16.55 -14.20
N HIS A 181 9.83 15.26 -13.83
CA HIS A 181 8.76 14.30 -14.07
C HIS A 181 8.08 13.87 -12.77
N LEU A 182 6.77 13.70 -12.84
CA LEU A 182 5.93 13.17 -11.77
C LEU A 182 5.12 12.00 -12.30
N ALA A 183 4.95 10.99 -11.46
CA ALA A 183 4.08 9.86 -11.73
C ALA A 183 3.37 9.44 -10.43
N ASP A 184 2.20 8.83 -10.59
CA ASP A 184 1.48 8.14 -9.51
C ASP A 184 1.33 8.98 -8.23
N VAL A 185 0.84 10.21 -8.41
CA VAL A 185 0.58 11.13 -7.30
C VAL A 185 -0.69 10.68 -6.59
N ARG A 186 -0.64 10.56 -5.26
CA ARG A 186 -1.78 10.07 -4.48
C ARG A 186 -2.03 10.92 -3.24
N LEU A 187 -3.29 11.00 -2.87
CA LEU A 187 -3.76 11.59 -1.63
C LEU A 187 -4.59 10.57 -0.86
N TRP A 188 -4.23 10.35 0.40
CA TRP A 188 -4.95 9.47 1.32
C TRP A 188 -5.49 10.26 2.52
N GLY A 189 -6.66 9.85 2.99
CA GLY A 189 -7.35 10.41 4.16
C GLY A 189 -6.97 9.73 5.48
N VAL A 190 -5.86 9.00 5.47
CA VAL A 190 -5.27 8.30 6.61
C VAL A 190 -3.77 8.55 6.62
N ALA A 191 -3.15 8.52 7.80
CA ALA A 191 -1.70 8.45 7.92
C ALA A 191 -1.25 7.00 7.70
N ARG A 192 -0.71 6.71 6.51
CA ARG A 192 -0.32 5.34 6.14
C ARG A 192 0.91 4.89 6.93
N SER A 193 0.98 3.59 7.20
CA SER A 193 2.17 2.99 7.82
C SER A 193 3.35 2.98 6.84
N ARG A 194 4.57 2.84 7.37
CA ARG A 194 5.78 2.65 6.54
C ARG A 194 5.61 1.44 5.61
N ASP A 195 5.07 0.35 6.12
CA ASP A 195 4.97 -0.91 5.39
C ASP A 195 3.91 -0.81 4.27
N ASP A 196 2.82 -0.09 4.52
CA ASP A 196 1.84 0.30 3.51
C ASP A 196 2.46 1.09 2.35
N ILE A 197 3.25 2.11 2.68
CA ILE A 197 3.94 2.95 1.70
C ILE A 197 4.97 2.12 0.92
N ARG A 198 5.84 1.37 1.61
CA ARG A 198 6.88 0.54 0.99
C ARG A 198 6.28 -0.49 0.04
N ARG A 199 5.14 -1.07 0.42
CA ARG A 199 4.43 -2.02 -0.40
C ARG A 199 3.78 -1.37 -1.61
N ASP A 200 3.02 -0.30 -1.41
CA ASP A 200 2.15 0.23 -2.46
C ASP A 200 2.84 1.29 -3.33
N MET A 201 4.05 1.73 -2.98
CA MET A 201 4.88 2.54 -3.89
C MET A 201 5.20 1.79 -5.19
N VAL A 202 5.05 0.45 -5.21
CA VAL A 202 5.20 -0.39 -6.40
C VAL A 202 3.88 -0.90 -6.98
N ARG A 203 2.73 -0.44 -6.48
CA ARG A 203 1.40 -0.89 -6.92
C ARG A 203 0.61 0.23 -7.58
N LEU A 204 0.19 0.05 -8.82
CA LEU A 204 -0.80 0.91 -9.47
C LEU A 204 -2.22 0.63 -8.93
N PHE A 205 -2.98 1.67 -8.57
CA PHE A 205 -4.34 1.53 -8.08
C PHE A 205 -5.34 1.82 -9.19
N ASP A 206 -6.03 0.80 -9.69
CA ASP A 206 -7.06 0.96 -10.73
C ASP A 206 -8.51 0.91 -10.19
N ALA A 207 -8.66 0.90 -8.86
CA ALA A 207 -9.97 0.83 -8.19
C ALA A 207 -9.94 1.47 -6.79
N PRO A 208 -11.11 1.89 -6.26
CA PRO A 208 -11.19 2.45 -4.91
C PRO A 208 -10.72 1.48 -3.83
N VAL A 209 -9.90 1.98 -2.91
CA VAL A 209 -9.48 1.27 -1.69
C VAL A 209 -9.72 2.15 -0.46
N PRO A 210 -10.00 1.58 0.72
CA PRO A 210 -10.23 2.36 1.93
C PRO A 210 -9.11 3.35 2.21
N GLY A 211 -9.49 4.60 2.49
CA GLY A 211 -8.55 5.69 2.80
C GLY A 211 -7.91 6.37 1.59
N LEU A 212 -7.98 5.82 0.37
CA LEU A 212 -7.50 6.51 -0.84
C LEU A 212 -8.54 7.55 -1.30
N ILE A 213 -8.15 8.82 -1.36
CA ILE A 213 -9.05 9.92 -1.76
C ILE A 213 -8.95 10.17 -3.27
N ALA A 214 -7.72 10.23 -3.78
CA ALA A 214 -7.45 10.48 -5.18
C ALA A 214 -6.10 9.86 -5.56
N ALA A 215 -6.00 9.34 -6.78
CA ALA A 215 -4.74 8.96 -7.39
C ALA A 215 -4.73 9.45 -8.84
N TRP A 216 -3.61 10.05 -9.24
CA TRP A 216 -3.32 10.47 -10.59
C TRP A 216 -2.11 9.67 -11.06
N HIS A 217 -2.33 8.70 -11.95
CA HIS A 217 -1.23 7.92 -12.52
C HIS A 217 -0.27 8.79 -13.35
N LEU A 218 -0.82 9.83 -13.99
CA LEU A 218 -0.08 10.78 -14.82
C LEU A 218 0.61 10.14 -16.03
N GLU A 219 0.01 9.07 -16.56
CA GLU A 219 0.46 8.36 -17.76
C GLU A 219 -0.45 8.72 -18.94
N GLY A 220 -0.15 9.83 -19.61
CA GLY A 220 -0.94 10.31 -20.75
C GLY A 220 -2.20 11.14 -20.40
N THR A 221 -2.56 11.26 -19.13
CA THR A 221 -3.77 11.99 -18.70
C THR A 221 -3.63 12.60 -17.30
N PRO A 222 -4.21 13.80 -17.06
CA PRO A 222 -4.30 14.42 -15.73
C PRO A 222 -5.55 13.96 -14.93
N ALA A 223 -6.29 12.97 -15.44
CA ALA A 223 -7.47 12.42 -14.78
C ALA A 223 -7.10 11.66 -13.49
N ASP A 224 -7.97 11.74 -12.49
CA ASP A 224 -7.87 10.86 -11.33
C ASP A 224 -8.57 9.52 -11.63
N ILE A 225 -8.18 8.46 -10.93
CA ILE A 225 -8.69 7.10 -11.18
C ILE A 225 -10.18 6.89 -10.82
N PHE A 226 -10.76 7.77 -10.01
CA PHE A 226 -12.18 7.70 -9.61
C PHE A 226 -13.06 8.64 -10.44
N GLY A 227 -12.45 9.65 -11.08
CA GLY A 227 -13.10 10.66 -11.91
C GLY A 227 -13.68 11.85 -11.13
N ASP A 228 -13.56 11.87 -9.81
CA ASP A 228 -14.15 12.89 -8.92
C ASP A 228 -13.22 14.10 -8.68
N HIS A 229 -11.93 13.94 -8.93
CA HIS A 229 -10.87 14.92 -8.65
C HIS A 229 -9.94 15.11 -9.86
N ASN A 230 -10.49 15.06 -11.07
CA ASN A 230 -9.75 15.27 -12.31
C ASN A 230 -8.99 16.60 -12.30
N ALA A 231 -7.72 16.56 -12.67
CA ALA A 231 -6.91 17.76 -12.75
C ALA A 231 -7.00 18.40 -14.15
N THR A 232 -6.88 19.72 -14.20
CA THR A 232 -6.75 20.49 -15.45
C THR A 232 -5.36 21.09 -15.54
N GLY A 233 -4.71 20.97 -16.69
CA GLY A 233 -3.38 21.56 -16.88
C GLY A 233 -3.43 23.08 -17.04
N VAL A 234 -2.48 23.77 -16.42
CA VAL A 234 -2.26 25.21 -16.54
C VAL A 234 -0.82 25.45 -16.97
N GLY A 235 -0.61 26.28 -17.99
CA GLY A 235 0.73 26.55 -18.53
C GLY A 235 1.31 25.36 -19.30
N ALA A 236 2.64 25.22 -19.30
CA ALA A 236 3.34 24.18 -20.06
C ALA A 236 3.45 22.86 -19.28
N TYR A 237 2.74 21.84 -19.75
CA TYR A 237 2.80 20.47 -19.24
C TYR A 237 2.72 19.48 -20.41
N PHE A 238 3.40 18.34 -20.29
CA PHE A 238 3.47 17.33 -21.35
C PHE A 238 3.42 15.92 -20.76
N PHE A 239 2.84 14.96 -21.47
CA PHE A 239 2.92 13.53 -21.14
C PHE A 239 3.88 12.85 -22.10
N ASN A 240 5.18 13.03 -21.84
CA ASN A 240 6.27 12.53 -22.67
C ASN A 240 7.51 12.15 -21.83
N GLY A 241 7.34 12.08 -20.51
CA GLY A 241 8.42 11.75 -19.59
C GLY A 241 8.76 10.27 -19.62
N PRO A 242 9.99 9.90 -19.19
CA PRO A 242 10.40 8.50 -19.07
C PRO A 242 9.40 7.72 -18.21
N ALA A 243 9.30 6.42 -18.41
CA ALA A 243 8.58 5.58 -17.45
C ALA A 243 9.17 5.80 -16.05
N ALA A 244 8.30 6.00 -15.06
CA ALA A 244 8.71 5.84 -13.67
C ALA A 244 9.12 4.37 -13.47
N PRO A 245 10.06 4.06 -12.54
CA PRO A 245 10.39 2.70 -12.17
C PRO A 245 9.06 2.00 -11.91
N PRO A 246 8.82 0.90 -12.63
CA PRO A 246 7.49 0.42 -12.96
C PRO A 246 6.68 0.17 -11.70
N THR A 247 5.36 0.36 -11.75
CA THR A 247 4.49 -0.11 -10.67
C THR A 247 3.26 -0.86 -11.16
N VAL A 248 3.34 -1.51 -12.33
CA VAL A 248 2.60 -2.77 -12.50
C VAL A 248 3.35 -3.83 -11.71
N HIS A 249 3.13 -3.89 -10.40
CA HIS A 249 3.41 -5.13 -9.69
C HIS A 249 2.34 -6.13 -10.09
N ASN A 250 2.57 -6.83 -11.21
CA ASN A 250 1.94 -8.12 -11.41
C ASN A 250 2.30 -8.95 -10.17
N PRO A 251 1.33 -9.47 -9.41
CA PRO A 251 1.62 -10.36 -8.29
C PRO A 251 2.70 -11.36 -8.73
N ILE A 252 3.75 -11.53 -7.91
CA ILE A 252 4.78 -12.49 -8.26
C ILE A 252 4.07 -13.83 -8.36
N LYS A 253 4.06 -14.40 -9.56
CA LYS A 253 3.35 -15.64 -9.82
C LYS A 253 4.05 -16.72 -9.02
N VAL A 254 3.38 -17.24 -8.00
CA VAL A 254 3.86 -18.43 -7.31
C VAL A 254 3.85 -19.58 -8.32
N PRO A 255 5.01 -20.11 -8.67
CA PRO A 255 5.10 -21.10 -9.73
C PRO A 255 4.59 -22.46 -9.26
N ARG A 256 4.16 -23.28 -10.21
CA ARG A 256 3.77 -24.66 -9.92
C ARG A 256 5.03 -25.50 -9.76
N LEU A 257 5.12 -26.21 -8.65
CA LEU A 257 6.20 -27.15 -8.41
C LEU A 257 6.00 -28.41 -9.27
N PRO A 258 7.06 -28.93 -9.90
CA PRO A 258 6.98 -30.13 -10.73
C PRO A 258 6.74 -31.39 -9.90
N THR A 259 7.22 -31.39 -8.65
CA THR A 259 7.07 -32.47 -7.67
C THR A 259 6.61 -31.88 -6.34
N THR A 260 6.00 -32.71 -5.49
CA THR A 260 5.63 -32.30 -4.14
C THR A 260 6.87 -32.34 -3.24
N PRO A 261 7.22 -31.23 -2.55
CA PRO A 261 8.29 -31.23 -1.56
C PRO A 261 8.02 -32.23 -0.43
N THR A 262 9.10 -32.80 0.08
CA THR A 262 9.14 -33.62 1.28
C THR A 262 9.25 -32.69 2.48
N MET A 263 8.22 -32.65 3.32
CA MET A 263 8.29 -31.85 4.55
C MET A 263 9.26 -32.50 5.56
N ASP A 264 10.53 -32.10 5.55
CA ASP A 264 11.59 -32.55 6.46
C ASP A 264 12.32 -31.39 7.18
N GLY A 265 12.06 -30.15 6.78
CA GLY A 265 12.62 -28.93 7.37
C GLY A 265 13.91 -28.47 6.71
N ILE A 266 14.36 -29.12 5.63
CA ILE A 266 15.58 -28.82 4.90
C ILE A 266 15.21 -28.28 3.52
N CYS A 267 15.77 -27.12 3.13
CA CYS A 267 15.59 -26.61 1.78
C CYS A 267 16.60 -27.26 0.83
N SER A 268 16.35 -28.49 0.37
CA SER A 268 17.30 -29.21 -0.47
C SER A 268 17.34 -28.70 -1.93
N ASP A 269 18.55 -28.61 -2.51
CA ASP A 269 18.74 -28.25 -3.92
C ASP A 269 18.19 -29.38 -4.81
N GLY A 270 16.98 -29.17 -5.35
CA GLY A 270 16.28 -30.12 -6.22
C GLY A 270 14.81 -30.34 -5.84
N GLU A 271 14.49 -30.20 -4.56
CA GLU A 271 13.14 -30.33 -4.02
C GLU A 271 12.25 -29.13 -4.37
N TYR A 272 12.81 -27.94 -4.20
CA TYR A 272 12.25 -26.67 -4.69
C TYR A 272 12.89 -26.27 -6.03
N GLY A 273 13.66 -27.17 -6.65
CA GLY A 273 14.57 -26.88 -7.77
C GLY A 273 13.91 -26.21 -8.98
N GLY A 274 14.63 -25.27 -9.60
CA GLY A 274 14.43 -24.64 -10.93
C GLY A 274 13.12 -23.90 -11.20
N GLY A 275 12.00 -24.42 -10.70
CA GLY A 275 10.66 -23.93 -10.89
C GLY A 275 10.10 -23.17 -9.69
N ALA A 276 10.69 -23.22 -8.49
CA ALA A 276 10.23 -22.39 -7.37
C ALA A 276 10.66 -20.92 -7.54
N LEU A 277 9.90 -20.01 -6.92
CA LEU A 277 10.30 -18.63 -6.77
C LEU A 277 11.34 -18.55 -5.66
N ARG A 278 12.58 -18.20 -6.01
CA ARG A 278 13.67 -18.03 -5.05
C ARG A 278 13.92 -16.55 -4.78
N LEU A 279 13.65 -16.13 -3.55
CA LEU A 279 13.78 -14.74 -3.09
C LEU A 279 14.97 -14.62 -2.13
N ARG A 280 15.73 -13.52 -2.24
CA ARG A 280 16.76 -13.14 -1.27
C ARG A 280 16.26 -11.94 -0.49
N LEU A 281 15.92 -12.14 0.78
CA LEU A 281 15.25 -11.15 1.60
C LEU A 281 16.18 -10.60 2.68
N PRO A 282 16.37 -9.27 2.81
CA PRO A 282 17.13 -8.69 3.90
C PRO A 282 16.33 -8.80 5.20
N MET A 283 16.76 -9.62 6.16
CA MET A 283 16.08 -9.75 7.45
C MET A 283 16.82 -8.94 8.52
N TRP A 284 16.04 -8.24 9.35
CA TRP A 284 16.55 -7.36 10.42
C TRP A 284 16.69 -8.13 11.72
N LEU A 285 17.73 -7.81 12.49
CA LEU A 285 18.00 -8.40 13.81
C LEU A 285 17.87 -7.30 14.87
N ASP A 286 16.78 -7.33 15.66
CA ASP A 286 16.45 -6.50 16.83
C ASP A 286 17.35 -5.27 17.07
N GLY A 287 17.24 -4.25 16.21
CA GLY A 287 17.88 -2.95 16.41
C GLY A 287 19.42 -2.94 16.51
N VAL A 288 20.10 -4.05 16.20
CA VAL A 288 21.57 -4.10 16.21
C VAL A 288 22.09 -3.71 14.83
N SER A 289 23.09 -2.83 14.80
CA SER A 289 23.76 -2.34 13.59
C SER A 289 24.71 -3.37 12.95
N TYR A 290 24.21 -4.57 12.67
CA TYR A 290 24.87 -5.53 11.78
C TYR A 290 24.24 -5.42 10.39
N PRO A 291 24.99 -5.65 9.30
CA PRO A 291 24.37 -5.74 7.98
C PRO A 291 23.27 -6.82 8.02
N PRO A 292 22.07 -6.56 7.47
CA PRO A 292 20.99 -7.55 7.49
C PRO A 292 21.47 -8.83 6.82
N SER A 293 21.45 -9.95 7.55
CA SER A 293 21.79 -11.26 6.99
C SER A 293 20.66 -11.69 6.05
N PRO A 294 20.94 -11.83 4.74
CA PRO A 294 19.90 -12.18 3.80
C PRO A 294 19.48 -13.64 3.99
N VAL A 295 18.18 -13.89 4.05
CA VAL A 295 17.62 -15.23 4.07
C VAL A 295 17.09 -15.59 2.69
N TRP A 296 17.35 -16.81 2.26
CA TRP A 296 16.79 -17.34 1.03
C TRP A 296 15.42 -17.94 1.32
N VAL A 297 14.41 -17.50 0.57
CA VAL A 297 13.04 -18.01 0.67
C VAL A 297 12.63 -18.61 -0.66
N ASN A 298 12.27 -19.89 -0.64
CA ASN A 298 11.71 -20.60 -1.79
C ASN A 298 10.20 -20.68 -1.64
N VAL A 299 9.45 -20.26 -2.66
CA VAL A 299 7.98 -20.33 -2.67
C VAL A 299 7.50 -21.07 -3.91
N GLY A 300 6.61 -22.04 -3.72
CA GLY A 300 6.01 -22.80 -4.81
C GLY A 300 4.64 -23.34 -4.44
N ALA A 301 3.90 -23.85 -5.40
CA ALA A 301 2.57 -24.40 -5.15
C ALA A 301 2.28 -25.67 -5.95
N THR A 302 1.42 -26.53 -5.41
CA THR A 302 0.70 -27.55 -6.16
C THR A 302 -0.73 -27.06 -6.43
N SER A 303 -1.62 -27.92 -6.95
CA SER A 303 -3.05 -27.60 -7.05
C SER A 303 -3.71 -27.40 -5.69
N THR A 304 -3.14 -27.95 -4.62
CA THR A 304 -3.79 -28.05 -3.30
C THR A 304 -3.07 -27.25 -2.24
N TYR A 305 -1.75 -27.08 -2.33
CA TYR A 305 -0.94 -26.47 -1.28
C TYR A 305 0.01 -25.40 -1.81
N VAL A 306 0.36 -24.46 -0.94
CA VAL A 306 1.51 -23.57 -1.09
C VAL A 306 2.60 -24.05 -0.14
N TYR A 307 3.82 -24.05 -0.63
CA TYR A 307 5.03 -24.45 0.08
C TYR A 307 5.95 -23.24 0.19
N VAL A 308 6.52 -23.04 1.37
CA VAL A 308 7.49 -22.00 1.68
C VAL A 308 8.67 -22.66 2.39
N CYS A 309 9.88 -22.46 1.89
CA CYS A 309 11.10 -22.92 2.56
C CYS A 309 12.02 -21.73 2.84
N MET A 310 12.31 -21.47 4.12
CA MET A 310 13.27 -20.48 4.58
C MET A 310 14.60 -21.20 4.83
N GLU A 311 15.64 -20.86 4.07
CA GLU A 311 16.95 -21.52 4.07
C GLU A 311 17.98 -20.68 4.85
N ARG A 312 18.73 -21.33 5.76
CA ARG A 312 19.94 -20.80 6.41
C ARG A 312 19.74 -19.44 7.10
N ALA A 313 18.62 -19.26 7.81
CA ALA A 313 18.54 -18.12 8.71
C ALA A 313 19.39 -18.35 9.95
N GLU A 314 19.92 -17.29 10.54
CA GLU A 314 20.76 -17.39 11.73
C GLU A 314 19.98 -17.93 12.94
N ALA A 315 20.52 -18.96 13.60
CA ALA A 315 19.85 -19.85 14.55
C ALA A 315 20.21 -19.58 16.03
N TYR A 316 20.20 -18.32 16.46
CA TYR A 316 20.34 -17.99 17.88
C TYR A 316 18.99 -18.24 18.61
N THR A 317 18.64 -19.48 18.96
CA THR A 317 17.45 -19.84 19.78
C THR A 317 16.05 -19.54 19.21
N ALA A 318 15.90 -19.36 17.90
CA ALA A 318 14.72 -18.74 17.31
C ALA A 318 13.73 -19.63 16.57
N ALA A 319 12.48 -19.19 16.62
CA ALA A 319 11.43 -19.64 15.74
C ALA A 319 11.43 -18.88 14.41
N MET A 320 10.91 -19.52 13.37
CA MET A 320 10.62 -18.92 12.07
C MET A 320 9.11 -18.79 11.90
N ALA A 321 8.68 -17.75 11.19
CA ALA A 321 7.27 -17.54 10.90
C ALA A 321 6.99 -17.09 9.47
N VAL A 322 5.88 -17.62 8.94
CA VAL A 322 5.24 -17.15 7.72
C VAL A 322 3.91 -16.52 8.11
N TYR A 323 3.76 -15.24 7.81
CA TYR A 323 2.49 -14.52 7.93
C TYR A 323 1.77 -14.56 6.60
N LEU A 324 0.52 -15.00 6.60
CA LEU A 324 -0.33 -15.07 5.43
C LEU A 324 -1.48 -14.07 5.59
N ASP A 325 -1.56 -13.13 4.65
CA ASP A 325 -2.71 -12.25 4.42
C ASP A 325 -3.42 -12.75 3.14
N PRO A 326 -4.50 -13.56 3.27
CA PRO A 326 -5.08 -14.29 2.15
C PRO A 326 -5.83 -13.45 1.12
N ASN A 327 -6.24 -12.25 1.50
CA ASN A 327 -6.98 -11.32 0.64
C ASN A 327 -6.09 -10.17 0.15
N ALA A 328 -4.80 -10.18 0.52
CA ALA A 328 -3.85 -9.12 0.22
C ALA A 328 -4.37 -7.73 0.63
N SER A 329 -5.14 -7.67 1.72
CA SER A 329 -5.72 -6.45 2.27
C SER A 329 -4.62 -5.44 2.57
N GLY A 330 -3.57 -5.89 3.23
CA GLY A 330 -2.50 -5.04 3.67
C GLY A 330 -2.84 -4.06 4.75
N ASP A 331 -3.79 -4.41 5.57
CA ASP A 331 -4.13 -3.60 6.72
C ASP A 331 -2.92 -3.53 7.65
N ALA A 332 -2.67 -2.35 8.21
CA ALA A 332 -1.64 -2.15 9.22
C ALA A 332 -1.88 -2.98 10.50
N LEU A 333 -3.09 -3.52 10.66
CA LEU A 333 -3.52 -4.35 11.78
C LEU A 333 -3.87 -5.75 11.26
N ALA A 334 -3.38 -6.78 11.96
CA ALA A 334 -3.71 -8.17 11.66
C ALA A 334 -5.22 -8.44 11.79
N GLN A 335 -5.85 -8.80 10.69
CA GLN A 335 -7.29 -9.07 10.60
C GLN A 335 -7.61 -10.52 11.00
N PRO A 336 -8.88 -10.83 11.36
CA PRO A 336 -9.31 -12.21 11.62
C PRO A 336 -9.12 -13.20 10.46
N SER A 337 -8.86 -12.71 9.24
CA SER A 337 -8.49 -13.51 8.08
C SER A 337 -7.00 -13.86 8.02
N ASP A 338 -6.16 -13.20 8.80
CA ASP A 338 -4.71 -13.27 8.68
C ASP A 338 -4.17 -14.37 9.60
N TRP A 339 -3.15 -15.07 9.11
CA TRP A 339 -2.55 -16.21 9.79
C TRP A 339 -1.09 -15.97 10.05
N ALA A 340 -0.59 -16.44 11.19
CA ALA A 340 0.84 -16.59 11.44
C ALA A 340 1.13 -18.07 11.66
N PHE A 341 1.93 -18.68 10.79
CA PHE A 341 2.42 -20.04 10.91
C PHE A 341 3.82 -20.01 11.49
N ILE A 342 4.03 -20.65 12.63
CA ILE A 342 5.27 -20.58 13.40
C ILE A 342 5.86 -21.98 13.55
N ALA A 343 7.15 -22.11 13.26
CA ALA A 343 7.96 -23.29 13.51
C ALA A 343 9.05 -22.95 14.54
N LYS A 344 9.03 -23.59 15.71
CA LYS A 344 9.97 -23.33 16.82
C LYS A 344 11.05 -24.41 16.95
N SER A 345 10.69 -25.64 16.60
CA SER A 345 11.59 -26.79 16.57
C SER A 345 11.04 -27.87 15.63
N ASN A 346 11.77 -28.97 15.46
CA ASN A 346 11.32 -30.12 14.65
C ASN A 346 9.99 -30.74 15.12
N THR A 347 9.59 -30.49 16.38
CA THR A 347 8.38 -31.04 17.00
C THR A 347 7.40 -29.97 17.46
N THR A 348 7.84 -28.71 17.56
CA THR A 348 7.03 -27.63 18.12
C THR A 348 6.65 -26.63 17.04
N ARG A 349 5.34 -26.53 16.80
CA ARG A 349 4.73 -25.62 15.85
C ARG A 349 3.53 -24.92 16.49
N GLU A 350 3.26 -23.70 16.08
CA GLU A 350 2.16 -22.87 16.59
C GLU A 350 1.53 -22.08 15.45
N CYS A 351 0.20 -21.99 15.41
CA CYS A 351 -0.45 -21.02 14.54
C CYS A 351 -1.23 -19.98 15.35
N LYS A 352 -1.28 -18.78 14.81
CA LYS A 352 -2.08 -17.68 15.33
C LYS A 352 -2.98 -17.12 14.24
N VAL A 353 -4.06 -16.49 14.66
CA VAL A 353 -4.97 -15.73 13.82
C VAL A 353 -4.94 -14.27 14.26
N GLY A 354 -5.11 -13.33 13.34
CA GLY A 354 -5.22 -11.92 13.68
C GLY A 354 -6.44 -11.65 14.56
N ASP A 355 -6.31 -10.73 15.51
CA ASP A 355 -7.38 -10.38 16.44
C ASP A 355 -8.24 -9.19 15.98
N GLY A 356 -7.90 -8.57 14.85
CA GLY A 356 -8.54 -7.34 14.35
C GLY A 356 -8.12 -6.06 15.09
N ALA A 357 -7.27 -6.17 16.12
CA ALA A 357 -6.74 -5.08 16.93
C ALA A 357 -5.24 -4.87 16.73
N GLY A 358 -4.64 -5.53 15.71
CA GLY A 358 -3.22 -5.43 15.39
C GLY A 358 -2.36 -6.54 15.99
N GLY A 359 -2.94 -7.40 16.80
CA GLY A 359 -2.26 -8.53 17.43
C GLY A 359 -2.60 -9.87 16.77
N TYR A 360 -1.92 -10.90 17.24
CA TYR A 360 -2.16 -12.29 16.86
C TYR A 360 -2.42 -13.10 18.12
N VAL A 361 -3.51 -13.86 18.11
CA VAL A 361 -3.89 -14.77 19.20
C VAL A 361 -3.79 -16.22 18.76
N ILE A 362 -3.51 -17.13 19.70
CA ILE A 362 -3.40 -18.58 19.40
C ILE A 362 -4.71 -19.06 18.79
N ALA A 363 -4.65 -19.72 17.64
CA ALA A 363 -5.84 -20.25 16.99
C ALA A 363 -6.23 -21.60 17.60
N GLY A 364 -7.54 -21.84 17.75
CA GLY A 364 -8.08 -23.10 18.31
C GLY A 364 -7.91 -24.31 17.37
N SER A 365 -7.66 -24.08 16.09
CA SER A 365 -7.31 -25.10 15.10
C SER A 365 -6.31 -24.53 14.09
N CYS A 366 -5.44 -25.40 13.57
CA CYS A 366 -4.38 -25.02 12.64
C CYS A 366 -4.53 -25.81 11.33
N THR A 367 -4.64 -25.11 10.21
CA THR A 367 -4.69 -25.71 8.88
C THR A 367 -3.36 -25.53 8.15
N TYR A 368 -2.27 -26.03 8.74
CA TYR A 368 -0.92 -26.00 8.14
C TYR A 368 -0.06 -27.14 8.71
N ASP A 369 1.05 -27.44 8.06
CA ASP A 369 2.16 -28.20 8.66
C ASP A 369 3.46 -27.42 8.50
N ALA A 370 4.41 -27.68 9.39
CA ALA A 370 5.75 -27.12 9.30
C ALA A 370 6.79 -28.08 9.85
N ARG A 371 7.99 -27.97 9.31
CA ARG A 371 9.18 -28.68 9.76
C ARG A 371 10.33 -27.70 9.91
N TYR A 372 11.20 -27.99 10.85
CA TYR A 372 12.29 -27.12 11.24
C TYR A 372 13.54 -27.97 11.44
N ALA A 373 14.63 -27.57 10.82
CA ALA A 373 15.91 -28.24 10.91
C ALA A 373 16.99 -27.27 11.42
N LEU A 374 17.85 -27.79 12.28
CA LEU A 374 19.09 -27.15 12.72
C LEU A 374 20.26 -27.95 12.15
N PRO A 375 20.67 -27.70 10.90
CA PRO A 375 21.84 -28.36 10.33
C PRO A 375 23.11 -28.12 11.15
N ASN A 376 23.20 -26.99 11.85
CA ASN A 376 24.26 -26.68 12.80
C ASN A 376 23.76 -25.69 13.86
N GLU A 377 24.61 -25.29 14.79
CA GLU A 377 24.27 -24.38 15.90
C GLU A 377 24.05 -22.91 15.48
N PHE A 378 24.38 -22.54 14.24
CA PHE A 378 24.32 -21.18 13.72
C PHE A 378 23.28 -20.97 12.62
N GLU A 379 22.82 -22.03 11.96
CA GLU A 379 21.89 -21.96 10.84
C GLU A 379 20.66 -22.83 11.10
N ALA A 380 19.50 -22.27 10.75
CA ALA A 380 18.20 -22.90 10.81
C ALA A 380 17.53 -22.84 9.44
N SER A 381 16.75 -23.87 9.15
CA SER A 381 15.84 -23.90 8.01
C SER A 381 14.46 -24.31 8.49
N ALA A 382 13.42 -23.81 7.81
CA ALA A 382 12.06 -24.27 8.05
C ALA A 382 11.25 -24.33 6.76
N GLU A 383 10.43 -25.37 6.70
CA GLU A 383 9.43 -25.57 5.67
C GLU A 383 8.05 -25.36 6.25
N PHE A 384 7.20 -24.69 5.47
CA PHE A 384 5.81 -24.44 5.79
C PHE A 384 4.95 -24.88 4.61
N ILE A 385 3.87 -25.58 4.92
CA ILE A 385 2.84 -25.96 3.96
C ILE A 385 1.47 -25.55 4.48
N PHE A 386 0.71 -24.84 3.66
CA PHE A 386 -0.67 -24.47 3.96
C PHE A 386 -1.56 -24.68 2.73
N PRO A 387 -2.84 -25.06 2.92
CA PRO A 387 -3.71 -25.36 1.80
C PRO A 387 -4.12 -24.09 1.07
N ARG A 388 -4.23 -24.20 -0.25
CA ARG A 388 -4.71 -23.12 -1.12
C ARG A 388 -6.14 -22.69 -0.82
N SER A 389 -6.91 -23.50 -0.09
CA SER A 389 -8.25 -23.14 0.37
C SER A 389 -8.27 -22.01 1.41
N LEU A 390 -7.12 -21.69 2.02
CA LEU A 390 -7.00 -20.50 2.86
C LEU A 390 -6.99 -19.20 2.04
N LEU A 391 -6.65 -19.27 0.75
CA LEU A 391 -6.55 -18.11 -0.13
C LEU A 391 -7.93 -17.66 -0.64
N SER A 392 -8.07 -16.38 -0.97
CA SER A 392 -9.31 -15.78 -1.51
C SER A 392 -9.72 -16.26 -2.92
N GLY A 393 -9.04 -17.26 -3.47
CA GLY A 393 -9.31 -17.84 -4.79
C GLY A 393 -8.02 -18.29 -5.49
N SER A 394 -8.13 -19.14 -6.51
CA SER A 394 -6.95 -19.73 -7.16
C SER A 394 -6.10 -18.72 -7.96
N SER A 395 -6.69 -17.58 -8.32
CA SER A 395 -6.08 -16.49 -9.10
C SER A 395 -5.99 -15.16 -8.34
N ALA A 396 -6.47 -15.11 -7.10
CA ALA A 396 -6.45 -13.88 -6.31
C ALA A 396 -5.05 -13.63 -5.72
N PRO A 397 -4.59 -12.38 -5.64
CA PRO A 397 -3.36 -12.05 -4.94
C PRO A 397 -3.52 -12.34 -3.44
N PHE A 398 -2.43 -12.76 -2.82
CA PHE A 398 -2.28 -12.92 -1.38
C PHE A 398 -0.89 -12.40 -1.00
N ARG A 399 -0.62 -12.26 0.29
CA ARG A 399 0.69 -11.81 0.76
C ARG A 399 1.29 -12.78 1.75
N LEU A 400 2.62 -12.89 1.63
CA LEU A 400 3.46 -13.56 2.58
C LEU A 400 4.42 -12.54 3.16
N ALA A 401 4.57 -12.55 4.47
CA ALA A 401 5.66 -11.87 5.15
C ALA A 401 6.43 -12.88 6.01
N PHE A 402 7.73 -12.66 6.15
CA PHE A 402 8.63 -13.64 6.78
C PHE A 402 9.30 -13.04 8.01
N ALA A 403 9.47 -13.83 9.06
CA ALA A 403 10.19 -13.43 10.27
C ALA A 403 11.05 -14.59 10.81
N HIS A 404 12.16 -14.24 11.46
CA HIS A 404 12.98 -15.14 12.28
C HIS A 404 13.44 -14.36 13.53
N GLN A 405 13.64 -15.06 14.65
CA GLN A 405 14.02 -14.48 15.97
C GLN A 405 12.88 -13.71 16.68
N GLY A 406 12.90 -13.73 18.02
CA GLY A 406 12.12 -12.79 18.86
C GLY A 406 10.61 -12.63 18.60
N ILE A 407 9.87 -13.67 18.21
CA ILE A 407 8.47 -13.56 17.73
C ILE A 407 7.52 -12.94 18.78
N GLY A 408 7.44 -11.61 18.76
CA GLY A 408 6.58 -10.76 19.58
C GLY A 408 5.59 -10.03 18.69
N GLY A 409 4.32 -10.38 18.81
CA GLY A 409 3.25 -9.92 17.92
C GLY A 409 2.80 -8.47 18.03
N VAL A 410 3.54 -7.53 18.64
CA VAL A 410 3.03 -6.15 18.84
C VAL A 410 4.10 -5.02 18.85
N ALA A 411 5.39 -5.25 18.57
CA ALA A 411 6.36 -4.12 18.62
C ALA A 411 7.53 -4.15 17.62
N GLY A 412 7.75 -5.25 16.91
CA GLY A 412 8.84 -5.38 15.93
C GLY A 412 8.37 -5.11 14.50
N ASN A 413 9.15 -4.30 13.77
CA ASN A 413 8.97 -3.97 12.36
C ASN A 413 9.80 -4.91 11.45
N ASP A 414 10.11 -6.11 11.96
CA ASP A 414 11.14 -7.03 11.43
C ASP A 414 10.58 -8.09 10.47
N ARG A 415 9.37 -7.85 9.94
CA ARG A 415 8.78 -8.69 8.90
C ARG A 415 9.23 -8.18 7.53
N VAL A 416 9.68 -9.08 6.67
CA VAL A 416 10.14 -8.75 5.31
C VAL A 416 9.10 -9.12 4.27
#